data_AF-A0A0F9EW30-F1
#
_entry.id   AF-A0A0F9EW30-F1
#
_cell.length_a   1.000
_cell.length_b   1.000
_cell.length_c   1.000
_cell.angle_alpha   90.00
_cell.angle_beta   90.00
_cell.angle_gamma   90.00
#
_symmetry.space_group_name_H-M   'P 1'
#
loop_
_entity.id
_entity.type
_entity.pdbx_description
1 polymer ?
#
loop_
_entity_poly.entity_id
_entity_poly.type
_entity_poly.pdbx_seq_one_letter_code
_entity_poly.pdbx_strand_id
1 'polypeptide(L)'
;HTALSIQNAIGEYGEKIKEDRGVDFLMRIGLNSGLVVVGSIGDDLRMDYTAAGDTTNLAARLQDLAKPGTVLVSENSYRLTKDFFEFDHLGLIEVKGKSQPVAIYRAVQTKNVRSRLEVSAAGRGLTPLVARQEELDHLMAAFAKAKEGHGQIVSLVGEAGVGKSRLVHEFKELIRGEDITLWEGYSPSYGQATPYLPIAQIIKKYCGIEEGDDEAKIRKKVTSA
;
A
#
# COMPACT_ATOMS: atom_id res chain seq x y z
N HIS A 1 2.49 2.52 3.73
CA HIS A 1 1.08 2.56 4.15
C HIS A 1 0.98 2.88 5.63
N THR A 2 1.35 1.97 6.55
CA THR A 2 1.18 2.17 8.00
C THR A 2 1.67 3.52 8.54
N ALA A 3 2.88 3.96 8.19
CA ALA A 3 3.40 5.26 8.66
C ALA A 3 2.52 6.45 8.24
N LEU A 4 2.04 6.48 6.99
CA LEU A 4 1.16 7.54 6.51
C LEU A 4 -0.23 7.45 7.15
N SER A 5 -0.77 6.24 7.31
CA SER A 5 -2.05 6.03 8.01
C SER A 5 -1.99 6.50 9.47
N ILE A 6 -0.88 6.24 10.16
CA ILE A 6 -0.64 6.75 11.52
C ILE A 6 -0.58 8.28 11.52
N GLN A 7 0.13 8.89 10.58
CA GLN A 7 0.17 10.36 10.49
C GLN A 7 -1.22 10.96 10.27
N ASN A 8 -2.04 10.37 9.39
CA ASN A 8 -3.40 10.86 9.15
C ASN A 8 -4.28 10.72 10.40
N ALA A 9 -4.27 9.57 11.06
CA ALA A 9 -5.04 9.33 12.28
C ALA A 9 -4.61 10.25 13.43
N ILE A 10 -3.31 10.51 13.58
CA ILE A 10 -2.79 11.44 14.58
C ILE A 10 -3.13 12.89 14.22
N GLY A 11 -3.15 13.25 12.93
CA GLY A 11 -3.60 14.57 12.48
C GLY A 11 -5.05 14.84 12.89
N GLU A 12 -5.97 13.92 12.60
CA GLU A 12 -7.39 14.03 12.98
C GLU A 12 -7.59 14.14 14.50
N TYR A 13 -6.82 13.37 15.27
CA TYR A 13 -6.85 13.45 16.73
C TYR A 13 -6.20 14.73 17.25
N GLY A 14 -5.13 15.20 16.60
CA GLY A 14 -4.38 16.38 16.95
C GLY A 14 -5.19 17.66 16.82
N GLU A 15 -6.05 17.77 15.80
CA GLU A 15 -6.99 18.89 15.67
C GLU A 15 -7.92 18.99 16.89
N LYS A 16 -8.48 17.86 17.36
CA LYS A 16 -9.32 17.83 18.57
C LYS A 16 -8.56 18.29 19.82
N ILE A 17 -7.32 17.82 19.99
CA ILE A 17 -6.47 18.23 21.12
C ILE A 17 -6.12 19.71 21.06
N LYS A 18 -5.93 20.25 19.85
CA LYS A 18 -5.65 21.66 19.64
C LYS A 18 -6.87 22.53 19.99
N GLU A 19 -8.07 22.12 19.60
CA GLU A 19 -9.32 22.79 19.99
C GLU A 19 -9.55 22.75 21.51
N ASP A 20 -9.39 21.58 22.13
CA ASP A 20 -9.69 21.38 23.55
C ASP A 20 -8.62 21.97 24.48
N ARG A 21 -7.34 21.96 24.07
CA ARG A 21 -6.20 22.25 24.96
C ARG A 21 -5.21 23.27 24.40
N GLY A 22 -5.35 23.71 23.15
CA GLY A 22 -4.43 24.67 22.54
C GLY A 22 -3.03 24.13 22.26
N VAL A 23 -2.85 22.80 22.18
CA VAL A 23 -1.54 22.16 22.00
C VAL A 23 -1.51 21.39 20.68
N ASP A 24 -0.44 21.56 19.91
CA ASP A 24 -0.18 20.75 18.71
C ASP A 24 0.28 19.33 19.10
N PHE A 25 -0.43 18.31 18.61
CA PHE A 25 -0.09 16.90 18.84
C PHE A 25 0.33 16.23 17.52
N LEU A 26 1.64 16.16 17.28
CA LEU A 26 2.22 15.69 16.02
C LEU A 26 3.26 14.59 16.24
N MET A 27 3.34 13.64 15.30
CA MET A 27 4.30 12.53 15.34
C MET A 27 5.43 12.69 14.34
N ARG A 28 6.61 12.18 14.68
CA ARG A 28 7.76 12.04 13.76
C ARG A 28 7.99 10.56 13.49
N ILE A 29 8.18 10.18 12.23
CA ILE A 29 8.41 8.78 11.84
C ILE A 29 9.65 8.71 10.94
N GLY A 30 10.55 7.76 11.23
CA GLY A 30 11.74 7.45 10.45
C GLY A 30 11.75 5.99 10.01
N LEU A 31 11.98 5.73 8.72
CA LEU A 31 11.96 4.39 8.13
C LEU A 31 13.29 4.07 7.45
N ASN A 32 13.82 2.89 7.72
CA ASN A 32 14.99 2.35 7.03
C ASN A 32 14.86 0.83 6.82
N SER A 33 15.47 0.33 5.75
CA SER A 33 15.54 -1.08 5.41
C SER A 33 17.00 -1.49 5.23
N GLY A 34 17.35 -2.62 5.82
CA GLY A 34 18.70 -3.15 5.82
C GLY A 34 18.80 -4.41 6.67
N LEU A 35 19.98 -5.01 6.67
CA LEU A 35 20.26 -6.19 7.49
C LEU A 35 20.31 -5.81 8.98
N VAL A 36 19.75 -6.68 9.82
CA VAL A 36 19.77 -6.56 11.27
C VAL A 36 20.13 -7.91 11.86
N VAL A 37 20.83 -7.89 13.00
CA VAL A 37 21.03 -9.11 13.80
C VAL A 37 19.96 -9.11 14.89
N VAL A 38 19.23 -10.21 14.98
CA VAL A 38 18.23 -10.43 16.03
C VAL A 38 18.82 -11.41 17.03
N GLY A 39 18.93 -10.98 18.28
CA GLY A 39 19.32 -11.84 19.39
C GLY A 39 18.20 -11.91 20.43
N SER A 40 18.00 -13.08 21.03
CA SER A 40 17.25 -13.21 22.27
C SER A 40 18.14 -12.80 23.43
N ILE A 41 17.77 -11.77 24.18
CA ILE A 41 18.43 -11.39 25.43
C ILE A 41 17.38 -11.51 26.54
N GLY A 42 17.55 -12.47 27.45
CA GLY A 42 16.67 -12.70 28.61
C GLY A 42 16.65 -14.16 29.06
N ASP A 43 16.51 -14.39 30.37
CA ASP A 43 16.20 -15.71 30.94
C ASP A 43 14.71 -16.05 30.71
N ASP A 44 14.44 -17.34 30.64
CA ASP A 44 13.31 -18.16 30.13
C ASP A 44 11.82 -17.68 30.23
N LEU A 45 11.51 -16.43 30.61
CA LEU A 45 10.13 -15.95 30.79
C LEU A 45 9.79 -14.62 30.07
N ARG A 46 10.76 -13.94 29.44
CA ARG A 46 10.52 -12.77 28.56
C ARG A 46 11.52 -12.74 27.40
N MET A 47 11.11 -13.24 26.24
CA MET A 47 11.90 -13.06 25.01
C MET A 47 11.63 -11.67 24.42
N ASP A 48 12.42 -10.69 24.83
CA ASP A 48 12.49 -9.39 24.14
C ASP A 48 13.40 -9.54 22.92
N TYR A 49 12.79 -9.72 21.74
CA TYR A 49 13.51 -9.73 20.47
C TYR A 49 14.06 -8.33 20.17
N THR A 50 15.34 -8.12 20.44
CA THR A 50 15.99 -6.84 20.14
C THR A 50 16.70 -6.95 18.79
N ALA A 51 16.28 -6.14 17.82
CA ALA A 51 17.00 -5.96 16.56
C ALA A 51 18.14 -4.96 16.79
N ALA A 52 19.39 -5.44 16.78
CA ALA A 52 20.57 -4.62 16.92
C ALA A 52 21.28 -4.45 15.57
N GLY A 53 21.64 -3.21 15.23
CA GLY A 53 22.45 -2.94 14.05
C GLY A 53 22.44 -1.48 13.59
N ASP A 54 23.34 -1.17 12.67
CA ASP A 54 23.44 0.14 12.01
C ASP A 54 22.12 0.51 11.27
N THR A 55 21.39 -0.51 10.80
CA THR A 55 20.06 -0.33 10.18
C THR A 55 19.03 0.28 11.13
N THR A 56 18.94 -0.17 12.39
CA THR A 56 17.96 0.35 13.36
C THR A 56 18.36 1.75 13.85
N ASN A 57 19.66 1.98 14.06
CA ASN A 57 20.19 3.30 14.40
C ASN A 57 19.89 4.36 13.32
N LEU A 58 20.00 4.00 12.05
CA LEU A 58 19.65 4.92 10.96
C LEU A 58 18.15 5.28 10.98
N ALA A 59 17.25 4.33 11.24
CA ALA A 59 15.81 4.61 11.34
C ALA A 59 15.51 5.62 12.47
N ALA A 60 16.12 5.43 13.64
CA ALA A 60 15.98 6.36 14.78
C ALA A 60 16.48 7.77 14.41
N ARG A 61 17.64 7.87 13.76
CA ARG A 61 18.19 9.17 13.32
C ARG A 61 17.31 9.86 12.28
N LEU A 62 16.68 9.11 11.38
CA LEU A 62 15.71 9.66 10.45
C LEU A 62 14.48 10.22 11.18
N GLN A 63 14.01 9.55 12.23
CA GLN A 63 12.92 10.07 13.06
C GLN A 63 13.33 11.36 13.79
N ASP A 64 14.57 11.46 14.25
CA ASP A 64 15.07 12.68 14.91
C ASP A 64 15.16 13.86 13.94
N LEU A 65 15.58 13.61 12.71
CA LEU A 65 15.66 14.60 11.63
C LEU A 65 14.29 15.00 11.05
N ALA A 66 13.27 14.17 11.25
CA ALA A 66 11.94 14.42 10.71
C ALA A 66 11.31 15.68 11.34
N LYS A 67 10.71 16.52 10.50
CA LYS A 67 9.83 17.58 10.99
C LYS A 67 8.58 16.94 11.62
N PRO A 68 7.97 17.55 12.66
CA PRO A 68 6.69 17.08 13.19
C PRO A 68 5.65 16.90 12.08
N GLY A 69 4.91 15.79 12.10
CA GLY A 69 3.91 15.45 11.08
C GLY A 69 4.49 14.84 9.80
N THR A 70 5.79 14.53 9.74
CA THR A 70 6.41 13.97 8.52
C THR A 70 6.96 12.57 8.71
N VAL A 71 7.11 11.86 7.58
CA VAL A 71 7.71 10.52 7.49
C VAL A 71 8.97 10.61 6.66
N LEU A 72 10.14 10.39 7.26
CA LEU A 72 11.41 10.33 6.55
C LEU A 72 11.82 8.89 6.28
N VAL A 73 12.44 8.68 5.12
CA VAL A 73 12.74 7.37 4.56
C VAL A 73 14.16 7.38 3.99
N SER A 74 14.93 6.34 4.28
CA SER A 74 16.28 6.16 3.72
C SER A 74 16.23 5.83 2.23
N GLU A 75 17.34 6.00 1.53
CA GLU A 75 17.49 5.56 0.13
C GLU A 75 17.15 4.08 -0.08
N ASN A 76 17.52 3.20 0.86
CA ASN A 76 17.22 1.78 0.74
C ASN A 76 15.72 1.51 0.74
N SER A 77 15.00 2.10 1.69
CA SER A 77 13.54 1.96 1.77
C SER A 77 12.87 2.64 0.59
N TYR A 78 13.36 3.80 0.14
CA TYR A 78 12.90 4.48 -1.07
C TYR A 78 13.01 3.56 -2.29
N ARG A 79 14.18 2.96 -2.54
CA ARG A 79 14.38 2.06 -3.71
C ARG A 79 13.42 0.88 -3.73
N LEU A 80 13.02 0.37 -2.57
CA LEU A 80 12.06 -0.72 -2.43
C LEU A 80 10.59 -0.29 -2.62
N THR A 81 10.29 0.99 -2.45
CA THR A 81 8.91 1.49 -2.32
C THR A 81 8.55 2.64 -3.27
N LYS A 82 9.51 3.17 -4.04
CA LYS A 82 9.36 4.32 -4.95
C LYS A 82 8.25 4.17 -5.98
N ASP A 83 7.90 2.93 -6.32
CA ASP A 83 6.86 2.65 -7.31
C ASP A 83 5.46 2.60 -6.66
N PHE A 84 5.37 2.60 -5.32
CA PHE A 84 4.12 2.54 -4.54
C PHE A 84 3.74 3.87 -3.86
N PHE A 85 4.71 4.76 -3.60
CA PHE A 85 4.48 6.02 -2.89
C PHE A 85 5.15 7.17 -3.63
N GLU A 86 4.59 8.36 -3.45
CA GLU A 86 5.22 9.61 -3.86
C GLU A 86 6.18 10.08 -2.77
N PHE A 87 7.34 10.58 -3.20
CA PHE A 87 8.41 11.01 -2.33
C PHE A 87 9.00 12.35 -2.77
N ASP A 88 9.29 13.20 -1.80
CA ASP A 88 10.17 14.36 -2.01
C ASP A 88 11.60 13.98 -1.66
N HIS A 89 12.54 14.28 -2.55
CA HIS A 89 13.96 14.12 -2.26
C HIS A 89 14.46 15.32 -1.44
N LEU A 90 14.96 15.07 -0.23
CA LEU A 90 15.48 16.10 0.67
C LEU A 90 16.99 16.30 0.56
N GLY A 91 17.66 15.56 -0.32
CA GLY A 91 19.10 15.65 -0.54
C GLY A 91 19.93 14.66 0.28
N LEU A 92 21.25 14.83 0.19
CA LEU A 92 22.24 14.08 0.95
C LEU A 92 22.47 14.75 2.29
N ILE A 93 22.28 14.01 3.38
CA ILE A 93 22.44 14.51 4.75
C ILE A 93 23.49 13.68 5.48
N GLU A 94 24.38 14.33 6.21
CA GLU A 94 25.34 13.65 7.08
C GLU A 94 24.64 13.06 8.30
N VAL A 95 24.81 11.77 8.53
CA VAL A 95 24.09 11.04 9.57
C VAL A 95 25.06 10.35 10.52
N LYS A 96 25.36 11.00 11.65
CA LYS A 96 26.35 10.61 12.67
C LYS A 96 27.21 9.39 12.32
N GLY A 97 27.08 8.19 12.87
CA GLY A 97 27.96 7.05 12.52
C GLY A 97 27.88 6.45 11.10
N LYS A 98 27.68 7.25 10.04
CA LYS A 98 27.80 6.86 8.63
C LYS A 98 29.00 7.58 8.02
N SER A 99 29.80 6.83 7.27
CA SER A 99 31.00 7.35 6.60
C SER A 99 30.69 8.22 5.38
N GLN A 100 29.50 8.08 4.81
CA GLN A 100 29.04 8.85 3.66
C GLN A 100 27.67 9.48 3.96
N PRO A 101 27.39 10.69 3.44
CA PRO A 101 26.06 11.27 3.46
C PRO A 101 25.03 10.32 2.89
N VAL A 102 23.84 10.28 3.49
CA VAL A 102 22.74 9.40 3.10
C VAL A 102 21.67 10.23 2.40
N ALA A 103 21.16 9.75 1.25
CA ALA A 103 20.02 10.37 0.60
C ALA A 103 18.75 10.13 1.42
N ILE A 104 18.04 11.21 1.74
CA ILE A 104 16.82 11.19 2.54
C ILE A 104 15.62 11.59 1.68
N TYR A 105 14.53 10.88 1.87
CA TYR A 105 13.27 11.09 1.16
C TYR A 105 12.15 11.32 2.16
N ARG A 106 11.22 12.23 1.87
CA ARG A 106 9.97 12.38 2.63
C ARG A 106 8.86 11.64 1.90
N ALA A 107 8.20 10.70 2.57
CA ALA A 107 7.00 10.07 2.01
C ALA A 107 5.82 11.06 2.09
N VAL A 108 5.17 11.31 0.95
CA VAL A 108 4.08 12.28 0.84
C VAL A 108 2.74 11.57 0.89
N GLN A 109 2.50 10.68 -0.08
CA GLN A 109 1.25 9.96 -0.21
C GLN A 109 1.44 8.60 -0.88
N THR A 110 0.43 7.75 -0.76
CA THR A 110 0.32 6.51 -1.54
C THR A 110 0.00 6.86 -2.98
N LYS A 111 0.70 6.25 -3.94
CA LYS A 111 0.24 6.29 -5.33
C LYS A 111 -1.04 5.47 -5.43
N ASN A 112 -1.95 5.86 -6.31
CA ASN A 112 -3.21 5.16 -6.58
C ASN A 112 -3.04 3.78 -7.26
N VAL A 113 -1.87 3.14 -7.13
CA VAL A 113 -1.60 1.83 -7.74
C VAL A 113 -2.00 0.74 -6.75
N ARG A 114 -2.93 -0.11 -7.18
CA ARG A 114 -3.78 -0.89 -6.28
C ARG A 114 -3.24 -2.29 -6.00
N SER A 115 -2.24 -2.75 -6.76
CA SER A 115 -1.54 -4.01 -6.47
C SER A 115 -0.05 -4.00 -6.81
N ARG A 116 0.74 -4.87 -6.13
CA ARG A 116 2.17 -5.09 -6.44
C ARG A 116 2.41 -5.45 -7.91
N LEU A 117 1.45 -6.15 -8.53
CA LEU A 117 1.54 -6.54 -9.92
C LEU A 117 1.38 -5.36 -10.87
N GLU A 118 0.37 -4.51 -10.66
CA GLU A 118 0.16 -3.29 -11.46
C GLU A 118 1.38 -2.36 -11.41
N VAL A 119 1.97 -2.22 -10.22
CA VAL A 119 3.21 -1.44 -10.05
C VAL A 119 4.34 -2.02 -10.89
N SER A 120 4.48 -3.34 -10.90
CA SER A 120 5.51 -4.03 -11.69
C SER A 120 5.25 -3.89 -13.18
N ALA A 121 3.98 -3.98 -13.59
CA ALA A 121 3.54 -3.86 -14.98
C ALA A 121 3.79 -2.46 -15.55
N ALA A 122 3.45 -1.42 -14.81
CA ALA A 122 3.66 -0.04 -15.24
C ALA A 122 5.13 0.39 -15.24
N GLY A 123 5.94 -0.17 -14.33
CA GLY A 123 7.34 0.23 -14.16
C GLY A 123 8.31 -0.50 -15.10
N ARG A 124 8.49 -1.81 -14.89
CA ARG A 124 9.52 -2.62 -15.57
C ARG A 124 8.97 -3.45 -16.73
N GLY A 125 7.65 -3.40 -16.93
CA GLY A 125 6.95 -4.36 -17.76
C GLY A 125 6.88 -5.74 -17.09
N LEU A 126 6.06 -6.60 -17.68
CA LEU A 126 5.85 -7.95 -17.20
C LEU A 126 6.52 -8.96 -18.13
N THR A 127 7.13 -10.01 -17.57
CA THR A 127 7.63 -11.13 -18.37
C THR A 127 6.46 -11.86 -19.05
N PRO A 128 6.66 -12.54 -20.20
CA PRO A 128 5.60 -13.34 -20.82
C PRO A 128 5.01 -14.36 -19.84
N LEU A 129 3.68 -14.57 -19.90
CA LEU A 129 3.04 -15.66 -19.17
C LEU A 129 3.30 -16.97 -19.90
N VAL A 130 3.84 -17.97 -19.21
CA VAL A 130 4.19 -19.28 -19.79
C VAL A 130 3.35 -20.37 -19.14
N ALA A 131 2.86 -21.32 -19.95
CA ALA A 131 2.18 -22.54 -19.50
C ALA A 131 0.96 -22.31 -18.59
N ARG A 132 0.09 -21.37 -18.98
CA ARG A 132 -1.19 -21.07 -18.28
C ARG A 132 -2.38 -20.94 -19.23
N GLN A 133 -2.28 -21.55 -20.41
CA GLN A 133 -3.30 -21.42 -21.45
C GLN A 133 -4.60 -22.08 -21.02
N GLU A 134 -4.54 -23.27 -20.42
CA GLU A 134 -5.74 -24.00 -19.95
C GLU A 134 -6.53 -23.19 -18.92
N GLU A 135 -5.87 -22.55 -17.96
CA GLU A 135 -6.55 -21.73 -16.96
C GLU A 135 -7.14 -20.44 -17.56
N LEU A 136 -6.47 -19.84 -18.54
CA LEU A 136 -7.02 -18.71 -19.29
C LEU A 136 -8.25 -19.12 -20.10
N ASP A 137 -8.20 -20.28 -20.77
CA ASP A 137 -9.32 -20.80 -21.56
C ASP A 137 -10.55 -21.05 -20.69
N HIS A 138 -10.35 -21.58 -19.47
CA HIS A 138 -11.44 -21.73 -18.48
C HIS A 138 -12.06 -20.38 -18.07
N LEU A 139 -11.24 -19.35 -17.85
CA LEU A 139 -11.73 -18.01 -17.52
C LEU A 139 -12.51 -17.40 -18.69
N MET A 140 -12.01 -17.55 -19.92
CA MET A 140 -12.68 -17.07 -21.14
C MET A 140 -13.99 -17.81 -21.41
N ALA A 141 -14.05 -19.12 -21.17
CA ALA A 141 -15.28 -19.89 -21.30
C ALA A 141 -16.36 -19.46 -20.28
N ALA A 142 -15.96 -19.17 -19.04
CA ALA A 142 -16.86 -18.59 -18.05
C ALA A 142 -17.33 -17.19 -18.47
N PHE A 143 -16.42 -16.35 -18.98
CA PHE A 143 -16.77 -15.02 -19.48
C PHE A 143 -17.78 -15.07 -20.64
N ALA A 144 -17.62 -15.99 -21.59
CA ALA A 144 -18.56 -16.18 -22.69
C ALA A 144 -19.97 -16.53 -22.19
N LYS A 145 -20.10 -17.47 -21.24
CA LYS A 145 -21.39 -17.81 -20.62
C LYS A 145 -22.02 -16.63 -19.88
N ALA A 146 -21.20 -15.82 -19.19
CA ALA A 146 -21.66 -14.62 -18.51
C ALA A 146 -22.23 -13.59 -19.50
N LYS A 147 -21.63 -13.42 -20.69
CA LYS A 147 -22.16 -12.57 -21.75
C LYS A 147 -23.50 -13.06 -22.31
N GLU A 148 -23.73 -14.38 -22.30
CA GLU A 148 -25.02 -14.97 -22.69
C GLU A 148 -26.11 -14.84 -21.60
N GLY A 149 -25.83 -14.13 -20.50
CA GLY A 149 -26.77 -13.93 -19.39
C GLY A 149 -26.71 -15.00 -18.31
N HIS A 150 -25.81 -15.99 -18.43
CA HIS A 150 -25.62 -17.02 -17.41
C HIS A 150 -24.53 -16.59 -16.44
N GLY A 151 -24.90 -15.95 -15.32
CA GLY A 151 -23.95 -15.51 -14.30
C GLY A 151 -22.97 -16.61 -13.88
N GLN A 152 -21.68 -16.30 -13.82
CA GLN A 152 -20.61 -17.24 -13.47
C GLN A 152 -19.87 -16.78 -12.21
N ILE A 153 -19.40 -17.74 -11.42
CA ILE A 153 -18.50 -17.50 -10.29
C ILE A 153 -17.25 -18.35 -10.50
N VAL A 154 -16.08 -17.72 -10.42
CA VAL A 154 -14.79 -18.41 -10.54
C VAL A 154 -13.97 -18.15 -9.28
N SER A 155 -13.43 -19.22 -8.69
CA SER A 155 -12.51 -19.14 -7.55
C SER A 155 -11.12 -19.61 -7.97
N LEU A 156 -10.11 -18.76 -7.75
CA LEU A 156 -8.71 -19.07 -8.05
C LEU A 156 -7.95 -19.41 -6.78
N VAL A 157 -7.56 -20.67 -6.64
CA VAL A 157 -6.88 -21.21 -5.45
C VAL A 157 -5.48 -21.70 -5.83
N GLY A 158 -4.50 -21.50 -4.94
CA GLY A 158 -3.14 -21.97 -5.15
C GLY A 158 -2.17 -21.30 -4.17
N GLU A 159 -0.91 -21.71 -4.18
CA GLU A 159 0.11 -21.21 -3.26
C GLU A 159 0.43 -19.72 -3.46
N ALA A 160 0.94 -19.09 -2.41
CA ALA A 160 1.41 -17.71 -2.50
C ALA A 160 2.56 -17.62 -3.53
N GLY A 161 2.47 -16.67 -4.45
CA GLY A 161 3.49 -16.48 -5.49
C GLY A 161 3.32 -17.31 -6.77
N VAL A 162 2.39 -18.28 -6.83
CA VAL A 162 2.18 -19.15 -8.01
C VAL A 162 1.72 -18.42 -9.29
N GLY A 163 1.37 -17.14 -9.18
CA GLY A 163 0.94 -16.31 -10.33
C GLY A 163 -0.56 -16.05 -10.44
N LYS A 164 -1.37 -16.30 -9.40
CA LYS A 164 -2.84 -16.04 -9.43
C LYS A 164 -3.20 -14.62 -9.88
N SER A 165 -2.57 -13.60 -9.27
CA SER A 165 -2.79 -12.21 -9.67
C SER A 165 -2.36 -11.95 -11.11
N ARG A 166 -1.33 -12.66 -11.60
CA ARG A 166 -0.86 -12.55 -12.98
C ARG A 166 -1.86 -13.15 -13.96
N LEU A 167 -2.43 -14.30 -13.65
CA LEU A 167 -3.48 -14.92 -14.46
C LEU A 167 -4.70 -13.99 -14.60
N VAL A 168 -5.14 -13.38 -13.50
CA VAL A 168 -6.25 -12.41 -13.51
C VAL A 168 -5.90 -11.16 -14.33
N HIS A 169 -4.65 -10.70 -14.27
CA HIS A 169 -4.19 -9.57 -15.09
C HIS A 169 -4.25 -9.90 -16.59
N GLU A 170 -3.71 -11.05 -17.02
CA GLU A 170 -3.79 -11.46 -18.44
C GLU A 170 -5.24 -11.60 -18.91
N PHE A 171 -6.10 -12.22 -18.11
CA PHE A 171 -7.53 -12.30 -18.41
C PHE A 171 -8.16 -10.92 -18.61
N LYS A 172 -7.83 -9.94 -17.74
CA LYS A 172 -8.31 -8.55 -17.88
C LYS A 172 -7.81 -7.87 -19.14
N GLU A 173 -6.56 -8.11 -19.54
CA GLU A 173 -6.02 -7.57 -20.78
C GLU A 173 -6.72 -8.16 -22.01
N LEU A 174 -7.05 -9.46 -21.98
CA LEU A 174 -7.78 -10.12 -23.07
C LEU A 174 -9.21 -9.58 -23.25
N ILE A 175 -9.90 -9.23 -22.17
CA ILE A 175 -11.28 -8.72 -22.22
C ILE A 175 -11.36 -7.18 -22.27
N ARG A 176 -10.23 -6.47 -22.34
CA ARG A 176 -10.20 -4.99 -22.28
C ARG A 176 -11.00 -4.31 -23.40
N GLY A 177 -11.14 -4.98 -24.56
CA GLY A 177 -11.90 -4.48 -25.70
C GLY A 177 -13.41 -4.78 -25.68
N GLU A 178 -13.89 -5.47 -24.64
CA GLU A 178 -15.29 -5.84 -24.52
C GLU A 178 -16.12 -4.73 -23.87
N ASP A 179 -17.40 -4.61 -24.24
CA ASP A 179 -18.33 -3.65 -23.63
C ASP A 179 -18.80 -4.18 -22.25
N ILE A 180 -17.89 -4.11 -21.28
CA ILE A 180 -18.10 -4.58 -19.91
C ILE A 180 -17.68 -3.54 -18.91
N THR A 181 -18.36 -3.52 -17.76
CA THR A 181 -17.93 -2.71 -16.62
C THR A 181 -17.16 -3.57 -15.63
N LEU A 182 -15.89 -3.26 -15.41
CA LEU A 182 -15.00 -4.00 -14.51
C LEU A 182 -14.90 -3.33 -13.13
N TRP A 183 -15.35 -4.07 -12.11
CA TRP A 183 -15.26 -3.68 -10.71
C TRP A 183 -14.21 -4.51 -9.97
N GLU A 184 -13.44 -3.85 -9.12
CA GLU A 184 -12.38 -4.51 -8.35
C GLU A 184 -12.42 -4.04 -6.90
N GLY A 185 -12.32 -5.00 -5.98
CA GLY A 185 -12.14 -4.77 -4.56
C GLY A 185 -11.02 -5.66 -4.03
N TYR A 186 -10.36 -5.22 -2.97
CA TYR A 186 -9.23 -5.91 -2.37
C TYR A 186 -9.50 -6.18 -0.89
N SER A 187 -9.04 -7.33 -0.40
CA SER A 187 -9.08 -7.69 1.02
C SER A 187 -7.66 -7.74 1.57
N PRO A 188 -7.07 -6.58 1.92
CA PRO A 188 -5.74 -6.55 2.52
C PRO A 188 -5.78 -7.17 3.92
N SER A 189 -4.68 -7.77 4.37
CA SER A 189 -4.58 -8.39 5.70
C SER A 189 -4.81 -7.40 6.86
N TYR A 190 -4.52 -6.12 6.65
CA TYR A 190 -4.80 -5.04 7.62
C TYR A 190 -6.25 -4.54 7.58
N GLY A 191 -7.05 -4.98 6.61
CA GLY A 191 -8.46 -4.61 6.46
C GLY A 191 -9.44 -5.49 7.26
N GLN A 192 -8.94 -6.45 8.05
CA GLN A 192 -9.79 -7.39 8.80
C GLN A 192 -10.73 -6.71 9.79
N ALA A 193 -10.36 -5.53 10.29
CA ALA A 193 -11.18 -4.77 11.24
C ALA A 193 -12.28 -3.92 10.57
N THR A 194 -12.32 -3.84 9.24
CA THR A 194 -13.32 -3.04 8.50
C THR A 194 -14.27 -3.99 7.76
N PRO A 195 -15.49 -4.21 8.27
CA PRO A 195 -16.48 -5.04 7.61
C PRO A 195 -16.73 -4.56 6.18
N TYR A 196 -16.89 -5.52 5.27
CA TYR A 196 -17.24 -5.27 3.86
C TYR A 196 -16.29 -4.32 3.10
N LEU A 197 -15.04 -4.17 3.55
CA LEU A 197 -14.05 -3.29 2.91
C LEU A 197 -13.94 -3.48 1.39
N PRO A 198 -13.90 -4.72 0.84
CA PRO A 198 -13.85 -4.90 -0.62
C PRO A 198 -15.09 -4.34 -1.34
N ILE A 199 -16.28 -4.50 -0.74
CA ILE A 199 -17.54 -3.99 -1.31
C ILE A 199 -17.58 -2.47 -1.23
N ALA A 200 -17.18 -1.90 -0.09
CA ALA A 200 -17.10 -0.45 0.09
C ALA A 200 -16.15 0.20 -0.93
N GLN A 201 -15.01 -0.45 -1.24
CA GLN A 201 -14.09 0.01 -2.29
C GLN A 201 -14.73 0.03 -3.67
N ILE A 202 -15.50 -1.02 -4.01
CA ILE A 202 -16.22 -1.11 -5.29
C ILE A 202 -17.25 0.02 -5.39
N ILE A 203 -18.07 0.22 -4.35
CA ILE A 203 -19.10 1.27 -4.32
C ILE A 203 -18.46 2.67 -4.38
N LYS A 204 -17.39 2.91 -3.63
CA LYS A 204 -16.66 4.18 -3.69
C LYS A 204 -16.14 4.46 -5.10
N LYS A 205 -15.60 3.45 -5.77
CA LYS A 205 -15.16 3.55 -7.17
C LYS A 205 -16.34 3.84 -8.11
N TYR A 206 -17.49 3.19 -7.90
CA TYR A 206 -18.72 3.39 -8.68
C TYR A 206 -19.21 4.83 -8.57
N CYS A 207 -19.29 5.37 -7.36
CA CYS A 207 -19.74 6.74 -7.11
C CYS A 207 -18.66 7.81 -7.37
N GLY A 208 -17.42 7.44 -7.74
CA GLY A 208 -16.31 8.39 -7.90
C GLY A 208 -15.92 9.11 -6.61
N ILE A 209 -16.03 8.46 -5.46
CA ILE A 209 -15.67 9.00 -4.15
C ILE A 209 -14.16 8.94 -3.97
N GLU A 210 -13.56 10.07 -3.60
CA GLU A 210 -12.11 10.23 -3.40
C GLU A 210 -11.75 10.34 -1.91
N GLU A 211 -10.49 10.03 -1.56
CA GLU A 211 -9.97 10.28 -0.22
C GLU A 211 -9.86 11.80 0.00
N GLY A 212 -10.70 12.33 0.89
CA GLY A 212 -10.80 13.77 1.17
C GLY A 212 -12.14 14.42 0.77
N ASP A 213 -13.05 13.66 0.15
CA ASP A 213 -14.43 14.14 -0.01
C ASP A 213 -15.10 14.32 1.36
N ASP A 214 -15.68 15.50 1.58
CA ASP A 214 -16.55 15.75 2.73
C ASP A 214 -17.90 15.03 2.59
N GLU A 215 -18.63 14.90 3.70
CA GLU A 215 -19.89 14.16 3.74
C GLU A 215 -20.93 14.70 2.74
N ALA A 216 -20.95 16.01 2.50
CA ALA A 216 -21.87 16.63 1.55
C ALA A 216 -21.54 16.24 0.09
N LYS A 217 -20.25 16.21 -0.28
CA LYS A 217 -19.78 15.75 -1.59
C LYS A 217 -20.05 14.26 -1.78
N ILE A 218 -19.76 13.43 -0.76
CA ILE A 218 -20.04 12.00 -0.80
C ILE A 218 -21.53 11.76 -1.05
N ARG A 219 -22.40 12.41 -0.29
CA ARG A 219 -23.86 12.26 -0.44
C ARG A 219 -24.32 12.63 -1.84
N LYS A 220 -23.83 13.75 -2.38
CA LYS A 220 -24.14 14.19 -3.74
C LYS A 220 -23.72 13.16 -4.78
N LYS A 221 -22.48 12.66 -4.69
CA LYS A 221 -21.91 11.65 -5.59
C LYS A 221 -22.70 10.34 -5.58
N VAL A 222 -23.11 9.88 -4.39
CA VAL A 222 -23.94 8.67 -4.24
C VAL A 222 -25.33 8.85 -4.86
N THR A 223 -25.95 10.02 -4.71
CA THR A 223 -27.29 10.27 -5.29
C THR A 223 -27.29 10.51 -6.80
N SER A 224 -26.14 10.83 -7.39
CA SER A 224 -25.99 11.11 -8.83
C SER A 224 -25.45 9.95 -9.66
N ALA A 225 -25.07 8.85 -9.00
CA ALA A 225 -24.49 7.64 -9.61
C ALA A 225 -25.56 6.56 -9.82
#